data_AF-A0A9E5TJ28-F1
#
_entry.id   AF-A0A9E5TJ28-F1
#
_cell.length_a   1.000
_cell.length_b   1.000
_cell.length_c   1.000
_cell.angle_alpha   90.00
_cell.angle_beta   90.00
_cell.angle_gamma   90.00
#
_symmetry.space_group_name_H-M   'P 1'
#
loop_
_entity.id
_entity.type
_entity.pdbx_description
1 polymer ?
#
loop_
_entity_poly.entity_id
_entity_poly.type
_entity_poly.pdbx_seq_one_letter_code
_entity_poly.pdbx_strand_id
1 'polypeptide(L)'
;MTIGGASIVEWMQRDVGLEQEAIDLYEQHIKAIEDPKIKRLLRRIVSDEKAHRHEFEHFAEKSSDKKMEPIAPLEAPPGKPKELTDMLNWGIRHEYTVILQYLYHSFLTPHEEVSEQLEDQAINEMQHLGWLAEELTDVGGVPDIEETGVDRSKDTADMLRADIAVEREVTKEYTGQIEQVEDPDLKKLITRIRDNEIYHDELFTDLL
;
A
#
# COMPACT_ATOMS: atom_id res chain seq x y z
N MET A 1 -10.89 -9.22 -6.18
CA MET A 1 -11.72 -8.69 -5.08
C MET A 1 -12.39 -7.42 -5.61
N THR A 2 -13.66 -7.15 -5.31
CA THR A 2 -14.32 -5.95 -5.86
C THR A 2 -14.08 -4.76 -4.92
N ILE A 3 -13.06 -3.97 -5.19
CA ILE A 3 -12.75 -2.73 -4.47
C ILE A 3 -13.76 -1.65 -4.93
N GLY A 4 -14.52 -1.04 -4.02
CA GLY A 4 -15.44 0.08 -4.33
C GLY A 4 -16.94 -0.22 -4.24
N GLY A 5 -17.77 0.52 -5.00
CA GLY A 5 -19.24 0.57 -4.87
C GLY A 5 -19.78 1.91 -5.36
N ALA A 6 -21.09 2.06 -5.53
CA ALA A 6 -21.71 3.28 -6.07
C ALA A 6 -21.86 4.41 -5.03
N SER A 7 -21.65 4.13 -3.74
CA SER A 7 -21.74 5.11 -2.67
C SER A 7 -20.83 4.77 -1.48
N ILE A 8 -20.53 5.79 -0.66
CA ILE A 8 -19.75 5.63 0.58
C ILE A 8 -20.40 4.58 1.51
N VAL A 9 -21.73 4.57 1.60
CA VAL A 9 -22.47 3.59 2.40
C VAL A 9 -22.20 2.17 1.91
N GLU A 10 -22.20 1.96 0.59
CA GLU A 10 -21.87 0.65 0.02
C GLU A 10 -20.43 0.24 0.28
N TRP A 11 -19.48 1.18 0.29
CA TRP A 11 -18.08 0.90 0.64
C TRP A 11 -17.97 0.43 2.09
N MET A 12 -18.50 1.21 3.03
CA MET A 12 -18.45 0.87 4.47
C MET A 12 -19.18 -0.45 4.76
N GLN A 13 -20.31 -0.72 4.10
CA GLN A 13 -21.02 -2.00 4.26
C GLN A 13 -20.22 -3.20 3.73
N ARG A 14 -19.40 -3.01 2.69
CA ARG A 14 -18.49 -4.06 2.21
C ARG A 14 -17.38 -4.31 3.22
N ASP A 15 -16.80 -3.25 3.79
CA ASP A 15 -15.77 -3.37 4.82
C ASP A 15 -16.31 -4.12 6.05
N VAL A 16 -17.53 -3.79 6.51
CA VAL A 16 -18.24 -4.58 7.55
C VAL A 16 -18.34 -6.06 7.19
N GLY A 17 -18.66 -6.36 5.93
CA GLY A 17 -18.74 -7.73 5.43
C GLY A 17 -17.38 -8.46 5.45
N LEU A 18 -16.31 -7.80 5.00
CA LEU A 18 -14.96 -8.34 5.03
C LEU A 18 -14.50 -8.66 6.45
N GLU A 19 -14.77 -7.75 7.40
CA GLU A 19 -14.46 -8.00 8.81
C GLU A 19 -15.26 -9.18 9.38
N GLN A 20 -16.53 -9.30 9.01
CA GLN A 20 -17.36 -10.44 9.41
C GLN A 20 -16.83 -11.77 8.85
N GLU A 21 -16.46 -11.79 7.57
CA GLU A 21 -15.86 -12.97 6.93
C GLU A 21 -14.54 -13.36 7.61
N ALA A 22 -13.69 -12.40 7.95
CA ALA A 22 -12.44 -12.62 8.68
C ALA A 22 -12.70 -13.19 10.08
N ILE A 23 -13.65 -12.63 10.84
CA ILE A 23 -14.05 -13.14 12.16
C ILE A 23 -14.49 -14.61 12.05
N ASP A 24 -15.40 -14.92 11.12
CA ASP A 24 -15.94 -16.27 10.95
C ASP A 24 -14.84 -17.28 10.58
N LEU A 25 -13.91 -16.88 9.71
CA LEU A 25 -12.76 -17.69 9.31
C LEU A 25 -11.81 -17.94 10.49
N TYR A 26 -11.43 -16.91 11.24
CA TYR A 26 -10.52 -17.07 12.37
C TYR A 26 -11.16 -17.86 13.53
N GLU A 27 -12.47 -17.73 13.76
CA GLU A 27 -13.19 -18.56 14.73
C GLU A 27 -13.20 -20.05 14.32
N GLN A 28 -13.26 -20.36 13.00
CA GLN A 28 -13.07 -21.73 12.51
C GLN A 28 -11.63 -22.21 12.72
N HIS A 29 -10.63 -21.38 12.42
CA HIS A 29 -9.22 -21.71 12.66
C HIS A 29 -8.92 -22.00 14.14
N ILE A 30 -9.47 -21.21 15.06
CA ILE A 30 -9.32 -21.41 16.52
C ILE A 30 -9.87 -22.78 16.95
N LYS A 31 -10.94 -23.28 16.30
CA LYS A 31 -11.51 -24.60 16.60
C LYS A 31 -10.64 -25.73 16.05
N ALA A 32 -9.98 -25.52 14.92
CA ALA A 32 -9.22 -26.54 14.20
C ALA A 32 -7.75 -26.68 14.67
N ILE A 33 -7.15 -25.61 15.20
CA ILE A 33 -5.72 -25.58 15.55
C ILE A 33 -5.51 -25.95 17.01
N GLU A 34 -4.60 -26.89 17.31
CA GLU A 34 -4.34 -27.28 18.71
C GLU A 34 -3.35 -26.37 19.45
N ASP A 35 -2.41 -25.75 18.75
CA ASP A 35 -1.35 -24.95 19.38
C ASP A 35 -1.95 -23.77 20.19
N PRO A 36 -1.68 -23.70 21.52
CA PRO A 36 -2.25 -22.68 22.39
C PRO A 36 -1.71 -21.27 22.11
N LYS A 37 -0.48 -21.13 21.60
CA LYS A 37 0.10 -19.83 21.21
C LYS A 37 -0.58 -19.29 19.96
N ILE A 38 -0.82 -20.15 18.96
CA ILE A 38 -1.53 -19.76 17.73
C ILE A 38 -2.98 -19.41 18.08
N LYS A 39 -3.68 -20.23 18.88
CA LYS A 39 -5.03 -19.92 19.37
C LYS A 39 -5.09 -18.57 20.09
N ARG A 40 -4.07 -18.22 20.88
CA ARG A 40 -4.00 -16.91 21.57
C ARG A 40 -3.86 -15.76 20.58
N LEU A 41 -3.00 -15.89 19.56
CA LEU A 41 -2.84 -14.88 18.52
C LEU A 41 -4.15 -14.67 17.75
N LEU A 42 -4.77 -15.76 17.27
CA LEU A 42 -6.02 -15.68 16.53
C LEU A 42 -7.16 -15.05 17.34
N ARG A 43 -7.24 -15.31 18.65
CA ARG A 43 -8.23 -14.63 19.51
C ARG A 43 -8.02 -13.13 19.61
N ARG A 44 -6.77 -12.67 19.59
CA ARG A 44 -6.45 -11.24 19.54
C ARG A 44 -6.90 -10.66 18.19
N ILE A 45 -6.57 -11.32 17.08
CA ILE A 45 -7.01 -10.89 15.74
C ILE A 45 -8.54 -10.79 15.67
N VAL A 46 -9.27 -11.81 16.14
CA VAL A 46 -10.75 -11.77 16.23
C VAL A 46 -11.26 -10.60 17.08
N SER A 47 -10.53 -10.19 18.12
CA SER A 47 -10.89 -9.01 18.92
C SER A 47 -10.70 -7.72 18.13
N ASP A 48 -9.61 -7.62 17.37
CA ASP A 48 -9.29 -6.46 16.52
C ASP A 48 -10.34 -6.33 15.40
N GLU A 49 -10.67 -7.42 14.69
CA GLU A 49 -11.70 -7.39 13.63
C GLU A 49 -13.10 -7.05 14.16
N LYS A 50 -13.42 -7.45 15.40
CA LYS A 50 -14.69 -7.05 16.05
C LYS A 50 -14.74 -5.55 16.32
N ALA A 51 -13.60 -4.93 16.64
CA ALA A 51 -13.50 -3.49 16.81
C ALA A 51 -13.60 -2.78 15.45
N HIS A 52 -12.85 -3.23 14.44
CA HIS A 52 -12.91 -2.70 13.07
C HIS A 52 -14.33 -2.77 12.49
N ARG A 53 -15.01 -3.92 12.63
CA ARG A 53 -16.39 -4.09 12.16
C ARG A 53 -17.33 -3.06 12.79
N HIS A 54 -17.22 -2.83 14.11
CA HIS A 54 -18.04 -1.84 14.80
C HIS A 54 -17.73 -0.40 14.32
N GLU A 55 -16.46 -0.09 14.04
CA GLU A 55 -16.09 1.21 13.46
C GLU A 55 -16.68 1.41 12.07
N PHE A 56 -16.60 0.40 11.19
CA PHE A 56 -17.20 0.48 9.85
C PHE A 56 -18.74 0.51 9.88
N GLU A 57 -19.38 -0.21 10.82
CA GLU A 57 -20.82 -0.10 11.07
C GLU A 57 -21.20 1.36 11.43
N HIS A 58 -20.44 1.97 12.33
CA HIS A 58 -20.63 3.38 12.70
C HIS A 58 -20.44 4.33 11.51
N PHE A 59 -19.44 4.10 10.65
CA PHE A 59 -19.24 4.91 9.45
C PHE A 59 -20.32 4.70 8.39
N ALA A 60 -20.85 3.49 8.24
CA ALA A 60 -21.99 3.21 7.37
C ALA A 60 -23.25 3.98 7.81
N GLU A 61 -23.53 4.00 9.12
CA GLU A 61 -24.62 4.80 9.68
C GLU A 61 -24.42 6.29 9.43
N LYS A 62 -23.23 6.82 9.76
CA LYS A 62 -22.91 8.25 9.60
C LYS A 62 -22.96 8.72 8.14
N SER A 63 -22.52 7.87 7.20
CA SER A 63 -22.55 8.19 5.78
C SER A 63 -23.98 8.17 5.20
N SER A 64 -24.90 7.41 5.79
CA SER A 64 -26.32 7.43 5.41
C SER A 64 -27.04 8.74 5.78
N ASP A 65 -26.53 9.46 6.78
CA ASP A 65 -27.16 10.64 7.40
C ASP A 65 -26.97 11.96 6.61
N LYS A 66 -26.57 11.91 5.33
CA LYS A 66 -26.30 13.09 4.45
C LYS A 66 -25.30 14.13 4.98
N LYS A 67 -24.65 13.90 6.13
CA LYS A 67 -23.68 14.84 6.73
C LYS A 67 -22.26 14.68 6.18
N MET A 68 -22.02 13.68 5.34
CA MET A 68 -20.79 13.54 4.55
C MET A 68 -21.11 13.95 3.12
N GLU A 69 -21.06 15.25 2.86
CA GLU A 69 -20.89 15.74 1.48
C GLU A 69 -19.50 15.29 1.01
N PRO A 70 -19.37 14.73 -0.20
CA PRO A 70 -18.07 14.39 -0.76
C PRO A 70 -17.17 15.64 -0.80
N ILE A 71 -15.93 15.53 -0.30
CA ILE A 71 -14.94 16.62 -0.32
C ILE A 71 -14.51 16.91 -1.78
N ALA A 72 -14.60 15.90 -2.64
CA ALA A 72 -14.48 15.97 -4.09
C ALA A 72 -15.60 15.12 -4.72
N PRO A 73 -16.02 15.39 -5.98
CA PRO A 73 -17.04 14.57 -6.61
C PRO A 73 -16.57 13.10 -6.73
N LEU A 74 -17.48 12.15 -6.49
CA LEU A 74 -17.21 10.71 -6.69
C LEU A 74 -16.81 10.38 -8.14
N GLU A 75 -17.14 11.26 -9.07
CA GLU A 75 -16.69 11.23 -10.45
C GLU A 75 -15.57 12.26 -10.65
N ALA A 76 -14.43 11.78 -11.12
CA ALA A 76 -13.30 12.60 -11.50
C ALA A 76 -13.70 13.79 -12.40
N PRO A 77 -13.23 15.03 -12.14
CA PRO A 77 -13.31 16.10 -13.12
C PRO A 77 -12.58 15.70 -14.42
N PRO A 78 -12.91 16.32 -15.58
CA PRO A 78 -12.20 16.03 -16.83
C PRO A 78 -10.68 16.20 -16.63
N GLY A 79 -9.97 15.08 -16.78
CA GLY A 79 -8.63 14.90 -16.24
C GLY A 79 -7.54 15.76 -16.91
N LYS A 80 -6.44 15.93 -16.18
CA LYS A 80 -5.14 16.35 -16.71
C LYS A 80 -4.69 15.39 -17.85
N PRO A 81 -3.64 15.74 -18.64
CA PRO A 81 -3.21 14.92 -19.77
C PRO A 81 -2.97 13.46 -19.37
N LYS A 82 -3.39 12.52 -20.21
CA LYS A 82 -3.22 11.07 -20.01
C LYS A 82 -1.79 10.68 -19.57
N GLU A 83 -0.80 11.41 -20.08
CA GLU A 83 0.62 11.23 -19.74
C GLU A 83 0.90 11.40 -18.23
N LEU A 84 0.27 12.39 -17.57
CA LEU A 84 0.43 12.58 -16.13
C LEU A 84 -0.23 11.46 -15.33
N THR A 85 -1.45 11.06 -15.70
CA THR A 85 -2.16 9.98 -15.01
C THR A 85 -1.45 8.63 -15.19
N ASP A 86 -0.86 8.39 -16.36
CA ASP A 86 -0.08 7.19 -16.65
C ASP A 86 1.23 7.18 -15.84
N MET A 87 1.90 8.32 -15.69
CA MET A 87 3.11 8.48 -14.86
C MET A 87 2.82 8.22 -13.38
N LEU A 88 1.77 8.84 -12.81
CA LEU A 88 1.39 8.62 -11.41
C LEU A 88 0.97 7.17 -11.16
N ASN A 89 0.20 6.56 -12.06
CA ASN A 89 -0.15 5.15 -11.93
C ASN A 89 1.03 4.20 -12.11
N TRP A 90 2.05 4.58 -12.89
CA TRP A 90 3.29 3.82 -12.92
C TRP A 90 3.96 3.82 -11.55
N GLY A 91 4.07 4.97 -10.89
CA GLY A 91 4.60 5.07 -9.52
C GLY A 91 3.77 4.26 -8.53
N ILE A 92 2.44 4.40 -8.52
CA ILE A 92 1.55 3.65 -7.62
C ILE A 92 1.75 2.13 -7.73
N ARG A 93 1.81 1.59 -8.96
CA ARG A 93 2.08 0.16 -9.18
C ARG A 93 3.47 -0.26 -8.73
N HIS A 94 4.45 0.62 -8.93
CA HIS A 94 5.82 0.41 -8.45
C HIS A 94 5.83 0.31 -6.92
N GLU A 95 5.31 1.33 -6.23
CA GLU A 95 5.27 1.36 -4.76
C GLU A 95 4.50 0.15 -4.20
N TYR A 96 3.38 -0.21 -4.84
CA TYR A 96 2.64 -1.40 -4.44
C TYR A 96 3.45 -2.69 -4.59
N THR A 97 4.26 -2.79 -5.64
CA THR A 97 5.14 -3.93 -5.87
C THR A 97 6.25 -4.01 -4.82
N VAL A 98 6.93 -2.90 -4.53
CA VAL A 98 8.04 -2.89 -3.55
C VAL A 98 7.56 -3.07 -2.11
N ILE A 99 6.38 -2.56 -1.72
CA ILE A 99 5.76 -2.89 -0.43
C ILE A 99 5.65 -4.42 -0.25
N LEU A 100 5.12 -5.11 -1.27
CA LEU A 100 4.94 -6.56 -1.22
C LEU A 100 6.27 -7.31 -1.27
N GLN A 101 7.24 -6.83 -2.05
CA GLN A 101 8.56 -7.44 -2.16
C GLN A 101 9.35 -7.32 -0.87
N TYR A 102 9.42 -6.14 -0.26
CA TYR A 102 10.18 -5.91 0.97
C TYR A 102 9.58 -6.69 2.14
N LEU A 103 8.25 -6.76 2.26
CA LEU A 103 7.59 -7.63 3.23
C LEU A 103 7.88 -9.13 2.96
N TYR A 104 7.86 -9.56 1.70
CA TYR A 104 8.17 -10.95 1.37
C TYR A 104 9.61 -11.32 1.73
N HIS A 105 10.58 -10.44 1.43
CA HIS A 105 11.98 -10.62 1.78
C HIS A 105 12.22 -10.55 3.30
N SER A 106 11.58 -9.63 4.00
CA SER A 106 11.71 -9.49 5.46
C SER A 106 11.25 -10.76 6.19
N PHE A 107 10.15 -11.38 5.75
CA PHE A 107 9.65 -12.61 6.36
C PHE A 107 10.53 -13.84 6.14
N LEU A 108 11.41 -13.82 5.14
CA LEU A 108 12.19 -14.98 4.74
C LEU A 108 13.67 -14.88 5.06
N THR A 109 14.23 -13.68 5.15
CA THR A 109 15.62 -13.51 5.56
C THR A 109 15.81 -14.00 7.01
N PRO A 110 16.86 -14.78 7.32
CA PRO A 110 17.18 -15.17 8.69
C PRO A 110 17.91 -14.07 9.47
N HIS A 111 18.22 -12.93 8.85
CA HIS A 111 18.97 -11.83 9.44
C HIS A 111 18.01 -10.78 10.03
N GLU A 112 18.01 -10.66 11.36
CA GLU A 112 17.12 -9.76 12.12
C GLU A 112 17.22 -8.30 11.65
N GLU A 113 18.44 -7.75 11.55
CA GLU A 113 18.66 -6.37 11.09
C GLU A 113 18.12 -6.15 9.67
N VAL A 114 18.36 -7.08 8.75
CA VAL A 114 17.84 -6.98 7.37
C VAL A 114 16.31 -7.06 7.35
N SER A 115 15.73 -7.95 8.15
CA SER A 115 14.27 -8.06 8.28
C SER A 115 13.65 -6.76 8.77
N GLU A 116 14.21 -6.17 9.83
CA GLU A 116 13.71 -4.91 10.41
C GLU A 116 13.82 -3.76 9.41
N GLN A 117 14.96 -3.60 8.72
CA GLN A 117 15.14 -2.53 7.75
C GLN A 117 14.22 -2.65 6.54
N LEU A 118 13.97 -3.88 6.05
CA LEU A 118 13.02 -4.12 4.95
C LEU A 118 11.57 -3.83 5.36
N GLU A 119 11.18 -4.19 6.59
CA GLU A 119 9.84 -3.86 7.10
C GLU A 119 9.66 -2.34 7.26
N ASP A 120 10.67 -1.63 7.77
CA ASP A 120 10.65 -0.18 7.89
C ASP A 120 10.53 0.50 6.51
N GLN A 121 11.28 0.03 5.50
CA GLN A 121 11.18 0.59 4.15
C GLN A 121 9.83 0.26 3.51
N ALA A 122 9.29 -0.94 3.70
CA ALA A 122 7.93 -1.26 3.23
C ALA A 122 6.87 -0.30 3.79
N ILE A 123 7.03 0.16 5.04
CA ILE A 123 6.15 1.18 5.64
C ILE A 123 6.38 2.55 4.98
N ASN A 124 7.62 2.89 4.61
CA ASN A 124 7.93 4.11 3.88
C ASN A 124 7.24 4.11 2.49
N GLU A 125 7.30 2.99 1.78
CA GLU A 125 6.64 2.85 0.46
C GLU A 125 5.12 2.95 0.53
N MET A 126 4.49 2.54 1.64
CA MET A 126 3.06 2.78 1.85
C MET A 126 2.73 4.28 1.86
N GLN A 127 3.64 5.13 2.33
CA GLN A 127 3.45 6.59 2.30
C GLN A 127 3.62 7.13 0.89
N HIS A 128 4.61 6.65 0.13
CA HIS A 128 4.83 7.03 -1.27
C HIS A 128 3.62 6.70 -2.13
N LEU A 129 3.12 5.47 -2.01
CA LEU A 129 1.89 5.03 -2.67
C LEU A 129 0.72 5.96 -2.33
N GLY A 130 0.55 6.29 -1.05
CA GLY A 130 -0.49 7.17 -0.57
C GLY A 130 -0.42 8.56 -1.20
N TRP A 131 0.76 9.19 -1.19
CA TRP A 131 0.94 10.53 -1.77
C TRP A 131 0.67 10.55 -3.27
N LEU A 132 1.16 9.55 -4.01
CA LEU A 132 0.92 9.45 -5.46
C LEU A 132 -0.56 9.19 -5.78
N ALA A 133 -1.23 8.36 -4.99
CA ALA A 133 -2.65 8.09 -5.13
C ALA A 133 -3.50 9.34 -4.87
N GLU A 134 -3.16 10.11 -3.83
CA GLU A 134 -3.83 11.38 -3.53
C GLU A 134 -3.70 12.36 -4.70
N GLU A 135 -2.48 12.61 -5.19
CA GLU A 135 -2.23 13.48 -6.36
C GLU A 135 -2.99 13.01 -7.61
N LEU A 136 -3.02 11.70 -7.85
CA LEU A 136 -3.74 11.13 -8.97
C LEU A 136 -5.25 11.37 -8.85
N THR A 137 -5.82 11.17 -7.67
CA THR A 137 -7.24 11.40 -7.44
C THR A 137 -7.63 12.88 -7.54
N ASP A 138 -6.77 13.79 -7.08
CA ASP A 138 -6.99 15.24 -7.17
C ASP A 138 -7.08 15.73 -8.63
N VAL A 139 -6.41 15.05 -9.56
CA VAL A 139 -6.47 15.35 -11.00
C VAL A 139 -7.51 14.52 -11.76
N GLY A 140 -8.35 13.77 -11.04
CA GLY A 140 -9.42 12.95 -11.61
C GLY A 140 -8.97 11.60 -12.17
N GLY A 141 -7.80 11.11 -11.77
CA GLY A 141 -7.39 9.74 -12.06
C GLY A 141 -7.98 8.74 -11.05
N VAL A 142 -7.86 7.46 -11.39
CA VAL A 142 -8.19 6.34 -10.49
C VAL A 142 -6.89 5.55 -10.27
N PRO A 143 -6.46 5.37 -9.00
CA PRO A 143 -5.30 4.54 -8.68
C PRO A 143 -5.44 3.11 -9.18
N ASP A 144 -4.42 2.65 -9.89
CA ASP A 144 -4.28 1.27 -10.37
C ASP A 144 -3.48 0.45 -9.35
N ILE A 145 -4.19 -0.23 -8.45
CA ILE A 145 -3.59 -1.02 -7.35
C ILE A 145 -3.34 -2.45 -7.84
N GLU A 146 -2.31 -2.60 -8.67
CA GLU A 146 -1.88 -3.88 -9.23
C GLU A 146 -0.35 -4.02 -9.14
N GLU A 147 0.14 -5.20 -8.76
CA GLU A 147 1.58 -5.48 -8.69
C GLU A 147 2.11 -5.92 -10.06
N THR A 148 3.38 -5.62 -10.35
CA THR A 148 3.99 -5.88 -11.67
C THR A 148 5.04 -6.99 -11.67
N GLY A 149 5.18 -7.69 -10.55
CA GLY A 149 6.07 -8.82 -10.32
C GLY A 149 6.89 -8.64 -9.05
N VAL A 150 6.62 -9.46 -8.04
CA VAL A 150 7.42 -9.51 -6.80
C VAL A 150 8.59 -10.49 -6.97
N ASP A 151 9.82 -10.04 -6.68
CA ASP A 151 10.97 -10.95 -6.60
C ASP A 151 10.78 -11.95 -5.45
N ARG A 152 11.15 -13.22 -5.71
CA ARG A 152 10.94 -14.32 -4.76
C ARG A 152 12.22 -15.06 -4.44
N SER A 153 13.34 -14.35 -4.46
CA SER A 153 14.63 -14.87 -4.03
C SER A 153 14.55 -15.48 -2.63
N LYS A 154 15.45 -16.42 -2.36
CA LYS A 154 15.46 -17.22 -1.11
C LYS A 154 16.74 -17.03 -0.30
N ASP A 155 17.75 -16.42 -0.89
CA ASP A 155 19.00 -16.07 -0.25
C ASP A 155 19.01 -14.57 0.04
N THR A 156 19.40 -14.16 1.25
CA THR A 156 19.37 -12.75 1.67
C THR A 156 20.17 -11.85 0.75
N ALA A 157 21.32 -12.31 0.24
CA ALA A 157 22.14 -11.49 -0.64
C ALA A 157 21.49 -11.31 -2.02
N ASP A 158 20.75 -12.30 -2.51
CA ASP A 158 19.99 -12.17 -3.76
C ASP A 158 18.75 -11.29 -3.58
N MET A 159 18.07 -11.36 -2.43
CA MET A 159 16.97 -10.45 -2.07
C MET A 159 17.45 -8.99 -2.10
N LEU A 160 18.50 -8.67 -1.34
CA LEU A 160 19.06 -7.31 -1.28
C LEU A 160 19.53 -6.83 -2.66
N ARG A 161 20.12 -7.70 -3.49
CA ARG A 161 20.49 -7.32 -4.86
C ARG A 161 19.28 -7.00 -5.73
N ALA A 162 18.18 -7.73 -5.57
CA ALA A 162 16.94 -7.44 -6.29
C ALA A 162 16.34 -6.12 -5.81
N ASP A 163 16.29 -5.89 -4.50
CA ASP A 163 15.77 -4.66 -3.89
C ASP A 163 16.61 -3.44 -4.36
N ILE A 164 17.94 -3.49 -4.23
CA ILE A 164 18.87 -2.47 -4.76
C ILE A 164 18.66 -2.21 -6.26
N ALA A 165 18.42 -3.25 -7.06
CA ALA A 165 18.22 -3.08 -8.50
C ALA A 165 16.94 -2.30 -8.79
N VAL A 166 15.85 -2.62 -8.07
CA VAL A 166 14.56 -1.93 -8.20
C VAL A 166 14.69 -0.47 -7.77
N GLU A 167 15.36 -0.19 -6.64
CA GLU A 167 15.62 1.16 -6.13
C GLU A 167 16.38 2.05 -7.14
N ARG A 168 17.38 1.48 -7.81
CA ARG A 168 18.14 2.19 -8.84
C ARG A 168 17.33 2.46 -10.10
N GLU A 169 16.46 1.53 -10.47
CA GLU A 169 15.57 1.70 -11.62
C GLU A 169 14.55 2.80 -11.36
N VAL A 170 13.90 2.82 -10.19
CA VAL A 170 12.92 3.85 -9.83
C VAL A 170 13.56 5.21 -9.63
N THR A 171 14.74 5.29 -9.01
CA THR A 171 15.50 6.53 -8.88
C THR A 171 15.78 7.16 -10.25
N LYS A 172 16.18 6.34 -11.23
CA LYS A 172 16.42 6.79 -12.60
C LYS A 172 15.14 7.28 -13.26
N GLU A 173 14.05 6.55 -13.10
CA GLU A 173 12.76 6.90 -13.69
C GLU A 173 12.23 8.22 -13.10
N TYR A 174 12.18 8.36 -11.78
CA TYR A 174 11.77 9.61 -11.14
C TYR A 174 12.68 10.78 -11.50
N THR A 175 13.99 10.56 -11.63
CA THR A 175 14.90 11.61 -12.13
C THR A 175 14.47 12.12 -13.50
N GLY A 176 14.10 11.22 -14.42
CA GLY A 176 13.61 11.60 -15.75
C GLY A 176 12.23 12.26 -15.73
N GLN A 177 11.34 11.82 -14.84
CA GLN A 177 10.00 12.41 -14.69
C GLN A 177 10.04 13.83 -14.12
N ILE A 178 10.93 14.09 -13.16
CA ILE A 178 11.12 15.42 -12.56
C ILE A 178 11.44 16.48 -13.62
N GLU A 179 12.20 16.14 -14.67
CA GLU A 179 12.51 17.07 -15.76
C GLU A 179 11.28 17.46 -16.59
N GLN A 180 10.27 16.59 -16.63
CA GLN A 180 9.06 16.73 -17.46
C GLN A 180 7.88 17.34 -16.69
N VAL A 181 7.93 17.35 -15.36
CA VAL A 181 6.88 17.88 -14.50
C VAL A 181 6.96 19.41 -14.41
N GLU A 182 5.93 20.11 -14.87
CA GLU A 182 5.83 21.57 -14.76
C GLU A 182 5.31 22.03 -13.39
N ASP A 183 4.42 21.26 -12.79
CA ASP A 183 3.78 21.59 -11.52
C ASP A 183 4.81 21.57 -10.37
N PRO A 184 5.01 22.69 -9.65
CA PRO A 184 6.08 22.80 -8.65
C PRO A 184 5.84 21.92 -7.42
N ASP A 185 4.59 21.70 -7.03
CA ASP A 185 4.24 20.91 -5.85
C ASP A 185 4.41 19.42 -6.16
N LEU A 186 3.92 18.96 -7.31
CA LEU A 186 4.15 17.60 -7.78
C LEU A 186 5.65 17.33 -8.02
N LYS A 187 6.38 18.29 -8.60
CA LYS A 187 7.84 18.18 -8.77
C LYS A 187 8.54 17.99 -7.42
N LYS A 188 8.11 18.72 -6.39
CA LYS A 188 8.64 18.58 -5.04
C LYS A 188 8.32 17.23 -4.43
N LEU A 189 7.11 16.72 -4.65
CA LEU A 189 6.70 15.39 -4.18
C LEU A 189 7.55 14.29 -4.83
N ILE A 190 7.65 14.25 -6.16
CA ILE A 190 8.43 13.23 -6.87
C ILE A 190 9.92 13.32 -6.52
N THR A 191 10.44 14.54 -6.34
CA THR A 191 11.81 14.76 -5.84
C THR A 191 11.99 14.14 -4.45
N ARG A 192 11.02 14.33 -3.55
CA ARG A 192 11.07 13.75 -2.21
C ARG A 192 11.08 12.23 -2.26
N ILE A 193 10.17 11.61 -3.02
CA ILE A 193 10.08 10.16 -3.18
C ILE A 193 11.41 9.61 -3.70
N ARG A 194 11.91 10.14 -4.82
CA ARG A 194 13.24 9.79 -5.36
C ARG A 194 14.37 9.87 -4.34
N ASP A 195 14.38 10.91 -3.50
CA ASP A 195 15.43 11.07 -2.49
C ASP A 195 15.32 10.01 -1.37
N ASN A 196 14.13 9.43 -1.14
CA ASN A 196 13.93 8.28 -0.24
C ASN A 196 14.45 7.01 -0.94
N GLU A 197 14.15 6.81 -2.23
CA GLU A 197 14.68 5.66 -3.01
C GLU A 197 16.22 5.61 -3.06
N ILE A 198 16.87 6.78 -3.17
CA ILE A 198 18.33 6.87 -3.08
C ILE A 198 18.83 6.42 -1.70
N TYR A 199 18.13 6.82 -0.64
CA TYR A 199 18.47 6.40 0.72
C TYR A 199 18.26 4.89 0.91
N HIS A 200 17.19 4.33 0.35
CA HIS A 200 16.92 2.89 0.37
C HIS A 200 18.02 2.09 -0.35
N ASP A 201 18.46 2.52 -1.56
CA ASP A 201 19.61 1.91 -2.26
C ASP A 201 20.88 1.91 -1.40
N GLU A 202 21.23 3.06 -0.81
CA GLU A 202 22.41 3.19 0.06
C GLU A 202 22.30 2.25 1.28
N LEU A 203 21.15 2.24 1.95
CA LEU A 203 20.87 1.39 3.10
C LEU A 203 20.97 -0.09 2.75
N PHE A 204 20.31 -0.54 1.69
CA PHE A 204 20.35 -1.94 1.28
C PHE A 204 21.74 -2.35 0.80
N THR A 205 22.49 -1.42 0.19
CA THR A 205 23.89 -1.64 -0.19
C THR A 205 24.78 -1.85 1.04
N ASP A 206 24.56 -1.10 2.13
CA ASP A 206 25.30 -1.26 3.39
C ASP A 206 25.00 -2.59 4.11
N LEU A 207 23.83 -3.19 3.86
CA LEU A 207 23.39 -4.46 4.42
C LEU A 207 23.89 -5.71 3.66
N LEU A 208 24.47 -5.54 2.46
CA LEU A 208 24.90 -6.62 1.56
C LEU A 208 26.36 -7.09 1.82
#